data_AF-E8QW63-F1
#
_entry.id   AF-E8QW63-F1
#
_cell.length_a   1.000
_cell.length_b   1.000
_cell.length_c   1.000
_cell.angle_alpha   90.00
_cell.angle_beta   90.00
_cell.angle_gamma   90.00
#
_symmetry.space_group_name_H-M   'P 1'
#
loop_
_entity.id
_entity.type
_entity.pdbx_description
1 polymer ?
#
loop_
_entity_poly.entity_id
_entity_poly.type
_entity_poly.pdbx_seq_one_letter_code
_entity_poly.pdbx_strand_id
1 'polypeptide(L)'
;MRAHLDELDKVADAILKDDFKGVVFLKGVVGSGKTTLVQACLKHLGLDIQATSPTFSVMHAYSESVFHYDFYMRDLEACLELGMLECLLEKGIHFVEWGDEKLEKF
;
A
#
# COMPACT_ATOMS: atom_id res chain seq x y z
N MET A 1 -8.77 12.29 -6.98
CA MET A 1 -7.58 12.95 -7.52
C MET A 1 -7.14 12.19 -8.78
N ARG A 2 -6.85 12.87 -9.88
CA ARG A 2 -6.27 12.26 -11.09
C ARG A 2 -4.89 12.86 -11.27
N ALA A 3 -3.85 12.04 -11.21
CA ALA A 3 -2.46 12.46 -11.38
C ALA A 3 -1.92 11.86 -12.68
N HIS A 4 -1.12 12.64 -13.41
CA HIS A 4 -0.34 12.13 -14.53
C HIS A 4 0.97 11.50 -14.03
N LEU A 5 1.64 10.69 -14.88
CA LEU A 5 2.85 9.95 -14.48
C LEU A 5 3.99 10.87 -14.01
N ASP A 6 4.09 12.07 -14.57
CA ASP A 6 5.04 13.12 -14.22
C ASP A 6 4.72 13.81 -12.87
N GLU A 7 3.55 13.54 -12.29
CA GLU A 7 3.13 14.06 -10.99
C GLU A 7 3.30 13.03 -9.87
N LEU A 8 3.66 11.77 -10.19
CA LEU A 8 3.78 10.70 -9.19
C LEU A 8 4.78 11.03 -8.08
N ASP A 9 5.89 11.67 -8.41
CA ASP A 9 6.89 12.07 -7.41
C ASP A 9 6.30 13.08 -6.40
N LYS A 10 5.43 13.99 -6.84
CA LYS A 10 4.74 14.94 -5.95
C LYS A 10 3.69 14.26 -5.08
N VAL A 11 2.99 13.26 -5.63
CA VAL A 11 2.00 12.49 -4.87
C VAL A 11 2.71 11.64 -3.81
N ALA A 12 3.82 10.99 -4.16
CA ALA A 12 4.65 10.25 -3.22
C ALA A 12 5.17 11.15 -2.09
N ASP A 13 5.71 12.32 -2.44
CA ASP A 13 6.17 13.33 -1.47
C ASP A 13 5.03 13.77 -0.53
N ALA A 14 3.82 14.02 -1.06
CA ALA A 14 2.67 14.39 -0.26
C ALA A 14 2.20 13.26 0.69
N ILE A 15 2.27 12.00 0.26
CA ILE A 15 1.93 10.83 1.09
C ILE A 15 2.95 10.62 2.21
N LEU A 16 4.23 10.78 1.88
CA LEU A 16 5.37 10.47 2.76
C LEU A 16 5.82 11.67 3.60
N LYS A 17 5.13 12.81 3.45
CA LYS A 17 5.44 14.06 4.14
C LYS A 17 5.53 13.84 5.65
N ASP A 18 6.49 14.53 6.28
CA ASP A 18 6.72 14.50 7.72
C ASP A 18 6.99 13.08 8.27
N ASP A 19 7.60 12.21 7.46
CA ASP A 19 7.90 10.80 7.77
C ASP A 19 6.65 10.00 8.16
N PHE A 20 5.55 10.21 7.43
CA PHE A 20 4.26 9.56 7.69
C PHE A 20 4.40 8.05 7.95
N LYS A 21 3.83 7.60 9.06
CA LYS A 21 3.64 6.19 9.43
C LYS A 21 2.16 5.94 9.60
N GLY A 22 1.66 4.85 9.04
CA GLY A 22 0.26 4.48 9.06
C GLY A 22 -0.20 3.79 7.79
N VAL A 23 -1.51 3.70 7.64
CA VAL A 23 -2.16 2.97 6.55
C VAL A 23 -2.58 3.93 5.45
N VAL A 24 -2.21 3.61 4.21
CA VAL A 24 -2.62 4.32 2.99
C VAL A 24 -3.47 3.38 2.16
N PHE A 25 -4.78 3.64 2.13
CA PHE A 25 -5.70 2.88 1.28
C PHE A 25 -5.63 3.36 -0.18
N LEU A 26 -5.34 2.41 -1.08
CA LEU A 26 -5.26 2.64 -2.51
C LEU A 26 -6.53 2.09 -3.18
N LYS A 27 -7.48 3.00 -3.44
CA LYS A 27 -8.76 2.69 -4.09
C LYS A 27 -8.75 3.07 -5.57
N GLY A 28 -9.22 2.16 -6.41
CA GLY A 28 -9.34 2.37 -7.85
C GLY A 28 -9.51 1.06 -8.62
N VAL A 29 -10.01 1.14 -9.86
CA VAL A 29 -10.21 -0.02 -10.72
C VAL A 29 -8.89 -0.73 -11.06
N VAL A 30 -8.95 -1.98 -11.54
CA VAL A 30 -7.78 -2.68 -12.08
C VAL A 30 -7.16 -1.81 -13.19
N GLY A 31 -5.83 -1.66 -13.18
CA GLY A 31 -5.11 -0.82 -14.13
C GLY A 31 -5.11 0.69 -13.81
N SER A 32 -5.66 1.12 -12.68
CA SER A 32 -5.64 2.54 -12.28
C SER A 32 -4.29 3.06 -11.80
N GLY A 33 -3.25 2.21 -11.73
CA GLY A 33 -1.90 2.59 -11.33
C GLY A 33 -1.62 2.53 -9.82
N LYS A 34 -2.38 1.75 -9.04
CA LYS A 34 -2.16 1.59 -7.58
C LYS A 34 -0.75 1.10 -7.25
N THR A 35 -0.34 -0.03 -7.83
CA THR A 35 1.02 -0.57 -7.67
C THR A 35 2.09 0.38 -8.24
N THR A 36 1.76 1.13 -9.29
CA THR A 36 2.65 2.17 -9.86
C THR A 36 2.90 3.31 -8.86
N LEU A 37 1.88 3.70 -8.10
CA LEU A 37 2.03 4.68 -7.03
C LEU A 37 2.88 4.12 -5.88
N VAL A 38 2.68 2.85 -5.49
CA VAL A 38 3.56 2.18 -4.51
C VAL A 38 5.02 2.21 -4.97
N GLN A 39 5.28 1.88 -6.24
CA GLN A 39 6.62 1.96 -6.83
C GLN A 39 7.24 3.36 -6.70
N ALA A 40 6.46 4.42 -6.96
CA ALA A 40 6.92 5.80 -6.82
C ALA A 40 7.28 6.12 -5.36
N CYS A 41 6.47 5.67 -4.39
CA CYS A 41 6.77 5.82 -2.96
C CYS A 41 8.05 5.07 -2.56
N LEU A 42 8.26 3.83 -3.02
CA LEU A 42 9.50 3.09 -2.75
C LEU A 42 10.74 3.84 -3.26
N LYS A 43 10.66 4.36 -4.48
CA LYS A 43 11.73 5.16 -5.08
C LYS A 43 11.99 6.43 -4.28
N HIS A 44 10.94 7.13 -3.84
CA HIS A 44 11.06 8.34 -3.01
C HIS A 44 11.73 8.04 -1.65
N LEU A 45 11.46 6.86 -1.08
CA LEU A 45 12.11 6.36 0.14
C LEU A 45 13.55 5.84 -0.10
N GLY A 46 14.07 5.92 -1.32
CA GLY A 46 15.42 5.46 -1.67
C GLY A 46 15.55 3.94 -1.77
N LEU A 47 14.44 3.20 -1.88
CA LEU A 47 14.44 1.75 -2.05
C LEU A 47 14.48 1.41 -3.55
N ASP A 48 15.61 0.86 -4.02
CA ASP A 48 15.78 0.38 -5.39
C ASP A 48 15.21 -1.04 -5.56
N ILE A 49 13.91 -1.17 -5.35
CA ILE A 49 13.16 -2.43 -5.44
C ILE A 49 11.99 -2.24 -6.38
N GLN A 50 11.77 -3.23 -7.26
CA GLN A 50 10.60 -3.25 -8.13
C GLN A 50 9.37 -3.74 -7.36
N ALA A 51 8.38 -2.86 -7.19
CA ALA A 51 7.08 -3.20 -6.65
C ALA A 51 6.29 -4.04 -7.66
N THR A 52 5.91 -5.24 -7.24
CA THR A 52 4.87 -6.05 -7.87
C THR A 52 3.66 -6.11 -6.96
N SER A 53 2.46 -6.20 -7.55
CA SER A 53 1.23 -6.36 -6.77
C SER A 53 1.27 -7.74 -6.09
N PRO A 54 1.10 -7.81 -4.77
CA PRO A 54 1.13 -9.05 -4.01
C PRO A 54 -0.18 -9.81 -4.07
N THR A 55 -0.94 -9.80 -5.19
CA THR A 55 -2.27 -10.44 -5.23
C THR A 55 -2.27 -11.91 -4.78
N PHE A 56 -1.19 -12.66 -5.08
CA PHE A 56 -1.06 -14.07 -4.69
C PHE A 56 -0.44 -14.27 -3.30
N SER A 57 0.56 -13.46 -2.95
CA SER A 57 1.28 -13.50 -1.66
C SER A 57 0.53 -12.79 -0.54
N VAL A 58 -0.51 -12.01 -0.88
CA VAL A 58 -1.31 -11.12 -0.02
C VAL A 58 -0.52 -9.91 0.50
N MET A 59 0.75 -10.09 0.86
CA MET A 59 1.61 -9.04 1.39
C MET A 59 3.05 -9.14 0.86
N HIS A 60 3.67 -7.98 0.61
CA HIS A 60 5.11 -7.81 0.45
C HIS A 60 5.64 -6.80 1.48
N ALA A 61 6.72 -7.15 2.17
CA ALA A 61 7.54 -6.23 2.94
C ALA A 61 8.75 -5.82 2.09
N TYR A 62 8.91 -4.53 1.81
CA TYR A 62 10.03 -4.00 1.04
C TYR A 62 11.18 -3.53 1.94
N SER A 63 10.89 -3.28 3.22
CA SER A 63 11.85 -3.02 4.29
C SER A 63 11.18 -3.32 5.63
N GLU A 64 11.91 -3.13 6.74
CA GLU A 64 11.38 -3.24 8.12
C GLU A 64 10.20 -2.28 8.42
N SER A 65 9.93 -1.29 7.56
CA SER A 65 8.92 -0.26 7.81
C SER A 65 8.07 0.11 6.59
N VAL A 66 8.11 -0.71 5.52
CA VAL A 66 7.36 -0.45 4.28
C VAL A 66 6.69 -1.73 3.82
N PHE A 67 5.37 -1.73 3.87
CA PHE A 67 4.53 -2.89 3.62
C PHE A 67 3.51 -2.60 2.53
N HIS A 68 3.20 -3.60 1.72
CA HIS A 68 2.23 -3.51 0.64
C HIS A 68 1.34 -4.75 0.66
N TYR A 69 0.03 -4.51 0.66
CA TYR A 69 -1.01 -5.52 0.70
C TYR A 69 -1.93 -5.36 -0.50
N ASP A 70 -2.39 -6.47 -1.04
CA ASP A 70 -3.38 -6.50 -2.12
C ASP A 70 -4.42 -7.57 -1.84
N PHE A 71 -5.62 -7.12 -1.50
CA PHE A 71 -6.74 -7.98 -1.12
C PHE A 71 -7.69 -8.30 -2.28
N TYR A 72 -7.30 -8.03 -3.53
CA TYR A 72 -8.17 -8.25 -4.70
C TYR A 72 -8.75 -9.67 -4.80
N MET A 73 -8.00 -10.70 -4.38
CA MET A 73 -8.42 -12.11 -4.44
C MET A 73 -8.74 -12.74 -3.08
N ARG A 74 -8.76 -11.96 -1.99
CA ARG A 74 -8.98 -12.49 -0.63
C ARG A 74 -10.15 -11.80 0.04
N ASP A 75 -10.90 -12.60 0.80
CA ASP A 75 -11.91 -12.06 1.70
C ASP A 75 -11.23 -11.41 2.91
N LEU A 76 -11.70 -10.23 3.31
CA LEU A 76 -11.15 -9.49 4.45
C LEU A 76 -11.22 -10.32 5.73
N GLU A 77 -12.31 -11.07 5.94
CA GLU A 77 -12.47 -11.93 7.13
C GLU A 77 -11.35 -12.97 7.21
N ALA A 78 -11.04 -13.64 6.09
CA ALA A 78 -9.93 -14.59 6.04
C ALA A 78 -8.57 -13.93 6.29
N CYS A 79 -8.36 -12.70 5.80
CA CYS A 79 -7.14 -11.95 6.10
C CYS A 79 -7.03 -11.58 7.59
N LEU A 80 -8.13 -11.16 8.21
CA LEU A 80 -8.18 -10.85 9.65
C LEU A 80 -7.87 -12.09 10.50
N GLU A 81 -8.43 -13.26 10.15
CA GLU A 81 -8.14 -14.53 10.82
C GLU A 81 -6.67 -14.95 10.73
N LEU A 82 -5.97 -14.55 9.66
CA LEU A 82 -4.55 -14.82 9.44
C LEU A 82 -3.60 -13.84 10.16
N GLY A 83 -4.14 -12.96 11.00
CA GLY A 83 -3.34 -12.02 11.79
C GLY A 83 -2.94 -10.74 11.05
N MET A 84 -3.73 -10.33 10.04
CA MET A 84 -3.47 -9.11 9.28
C MET A 84 -3.52 -7.86 10.17
N LEU A 85 -4.38 -7.84 11.20
CA LEU A 85 -4.53 -6.69 12.08
C LEU A 85 -3.22 -6.39 12.80
N GLU A 86 -2.55 -7.44 13.30
CA GLU A 86 -1.25 -7.40 13.93
C GLU A 86 -0.19 -6.87 12.96
N CYS A 87 -0.23 -7.28 11.69
CA CYS A 87 0.68 -6.74 10.66
C CYS A 87 0.47 -5.24 10.42
N LEU A 88 -0.76 -4.73 10.49
CA LEU A 88 -1.06 -3.29 10.31
C LEU A 88 -0.70 -2.45 11.55
N LEU A 89 -0.44 -3.09 12.69
CA LEU A 89 0.05 -2.43 13.92
C LEU A 89 1.57 -2.26 13.95
N GLU A 90 2.29 -2.91 13.03
CA GLU A 90 3.73 -2.74 12.90
C GLU A 90 4.10 -1.29 12.56
N LYS A 91 5.29 -0.86 12.99
CA LYS A 91 5.71 0.53 12.77
C LYS A 91 6.17 0.73 11.34
N GLY A 92 5.35 1.37 10.51
CA GLY A 92 5.74 1.64 9.14
C GLY A 92 4.68 2.37 8.35
N ILE A 93 4.89 2.44 7.04
CA ILE A 93 3.86 2.77 6.08
C ILE A 93 3.30 1.49 5.45
N HIS A 94 1.98 1.39 5.40
CA HIS A 94 1.24 0.23 4.92
C HIS A 94 0.39 0.65 3.73
N PHE A 95 0.75 0.23 2.53
CA PHE A 95 -0.06 0.44 1.33
C PHE A 95 -1.06 -0.69 1.20
N VAL A 96 -2.36 -0.38 1.24
CA VAL A 96 -3.42 -1.39 1.15
C VAL A 96 -4.23 -1.17 -0.12
N GLU A 97 -4.01 -2.02 -1.12
CA GLU A 97 -4.87 -2.08 -2.31
C GLU A 97 -6.16 -2.86 -1.98
N TRP A 98 -7.29 -2.36 -2.49
CA TRP A 98 -8.60 -3.01 -2.35
C TRP A 98 -9.06 -3.25 -0.89
N GLY A 99 -8.66 -2.38 0.04
CA GLY A 99 -9.20 -2.39 1.39
C GLY A 99 -10.72 -2.19 1.39
N ASP A 100 -11.43 -3.10 2.05
CA ASP A 100 -12.88 -3.01 2.31
C ASP A 100 -13.18 -1.73 3.13
N GLU A 101 -14.34 -1.13 2.91
CA GLU A 101 -14.84 -0.02 3.74
C GLU A 101 -14.93 -0.37 5.22
N LYS A 102 -15.08 -1.66 5.56
CA LYS A 102 -15.00 -2.13 6.94
C LYS A 102 -13.63 -1.84 7.56
N LEU A 103 -12.55 -2.03 6.80
CA LEU A 103 -11.18 -1.85 7.29
C LEU A 103 -10.83 -0.38 7.56
N GLU A 104 -11.48 0.55 6.85
CA GLU A 104 -11.33 2.00 7.10
C GLU A 104 -11.97 2.48 8.39
N LYS A 105 -12.86 1.67 8.99
CA LYS A 105 -13.63 2.01 10.20
C LYS A 105 -13.04 1.41 11.47
N PHE A 106 -12.03 0.56 11.35
CA PHE A 106 -11.24 0.07 12.47
C PHE A 106 -10.18 1.09 12.87
#